data_AF-A0AAT9GSX7-F1
#
_entry.id   AF-A0AAT9GSX7-F1
#
_cell.length_a   1.000
_cell.length_b   1.000
_cell.length_c   1.000
_cell.angle_alpha   90.00
_cell.angle_beta   90.00
_cell.angle_gamma   90.00
#
_symmetry.space_group_name_H-M   'P 1'
#
loop_
_entity.id
_entity.type
_entity.pdbx_description
1 polymer ?
#
loop_
_entity_poly.entity_id
_entity_poly.type
_entity_poly.pdbx_seq_one_letter_code
_entity_poly.pdbx_strand_id
1 'polypeptide(L)'
;MVNSYQLTLTKQVDLKQYIFNPFIFTGITGHILISKVYDRSTRSYTVYTQAREPDLSKFQIFIVLDHETAEFNRGTMTVTPKFSGILYHIETFDNTVQGDLEILIQERSIVFIDNITIKKGLLGRRTQSELMSHVINDHIEPFLASLGIKTYDS
;
A
#
# COMPACT_ATOMS: atom_id res chain seq x y z
N MET A 1 16.54 0.06 -6.18
CA MET A 1 16.18 0.01 -7.61
C MET A 1 14.73 0.39 -7.67
N VAL A 2 14.36 1.38 -8.48
CA VAL A 2 12.94 1.79 -8.61
C VAL A 2 12.30 0.88 -9.64
N ASN A 3 11.23 0.18 -9.26
CA ASN A 3 10.43 -0.63 -10.18
C ASN A 3 9.15 0.13 -10.53
N SER A 4 8.66 -0.06 -11.76
CA SER A 4 7.40 0.55 -12.20
C SER A 4 6.53 -0.52 -12.85
N TYR A 5 5.25 -0.52 -12.50
CA TYR A 5 4.23 -1.44 -13.01
C TYR A 5 3.06 -0.62 -13.53
N GLN A 6 2.50 -1.00 -14.68
CA GLN A 6 1.39 -0.28 -15.28
C GLN A 6 0.26 -1.24 -15.59
N LEU A 7 -0.93 -0.93 -15.09
CA LEU A 7 -2.18 -1.58 -15.49
C LEU A 7 -2.90 -0.68 -16.49
N THR A 8 -3.27 -1.23 -17.64
CA THR A 8 -4.14 -0.53 -18.61
C THR A 8 -5.57 -1.00 -18.43
N LEU A 9 -6.51 -0.08 -18.24
CA LEU A 9 -7.91 -0.36 -17.92
C LEU A 9 -8.77 -0.36 -19.19
N THR A 10 -9.73 -1.28 -19.27
CA THR A 10 -10.69 -1.32 -20.40
C THR A 10 -11.63 -0.11 -20.48
N LYS A 11 -11.80 0.62 -19.37
CA LYS A 11 -12.67 1.80 -19.27
C LYS A 11 -12.11 2.78 -18.24
N GLN A 12 -12.45 4.05 -18.39
CA GLN A 12 -12.17 5.06 -17.38
C GLN A 12 -13.08 4.85 -16.17
N VAL A 13 -12.50 4.85 -14.97
CA VAL A 13 -13.23 4.72 -13.71
C VAL A 13 -12.61 5.65 -12.67
N ASP A 14 -13.46 6.22 -11.82
CA ASP A 14 -12.98 6.92 -10.63
C ASP A 14 -12.53 5.92 -9.57
N LEU A 15 -11.22 5.69 -9.53
CA LEU A 15 -10.57 4.81 -8.56
C LEU A 15 -10.02 5.58 -7.35
N LYS A 16 -10.13 6.91 -7.33
CA LYS A 16 -9.51 7.74 -6.29
C LYS A 16 -10.03 7.37 -4.92
N GLN A 17 -11.33 7.13 -4.75
CA GLN A 17 -11.89 6.77 -3.45
C GLN A 17 -11.31 5.46 -2.86
N TYR A 18 -10.90 4.51 -3.71
CA TYR A 18 -10.38 3.21 -3.27
C TYR A 18 -8.88 3.27 -3.02
N ILE A 19 -8.15 3.95 -3.91
CA ILE A 19 -6.69 4.05 -3.86
C ILE A 19 -6.25 5.13 -2.87
N PHE A 20 -7.03 6.21 -2.67
CA PHE A 20 -6.62 7.32 -1.81
C PHE A 20 -7.07 7.14 -0.35
N ASN A 21 -7.98 6.20 -0.09
CA ASN A 21 -8.36 5.84 1.26
C ASN A 21 -7.42 4.74 1.78
N PRO A 22 -6.54 5.02 2.75
CA PRO A 22 -5.54 4.05 3.20
C PRO A 22 -6.16 2.80 3.81
N PHE A 23 -7.33 2.89 4.44
CA PHE A 23 -8.01 1.73 5.01
C PHE A 23 -8.55 0.79 3.94
N ILE A 24 -9.10 1.35 2.85
CA ILE A 24 -9.57 0.53 1.72
C ILE A 24 -8.35 -0.05 1.00
N PHE A 25 -7.37 0.78 0.65
CA PHE A 25 -6.19 0.34 -0.10
C PHE A 25 -5.43 -0.78 0.61
N THR A 26 -5.16 -0.63 1.92
CA THR A 26 -4.49 -1.68 2.69
C THR A 26 -5.32 -2.95 2.83
N GLY A 27 -6.65 -2.83 2.88
CA GLY A 27 -7.57 -3.97 2.82
C GLY A 27 -7.58 -4.67 1.46
N ILE A 28 -7.42 -3.92 0.36
CA ILE A 28 -7.29 -4.49 -0.98
C ILE A 28 -5.96 -5.25 -1.08
N THR A 29 -4.84 -4.66 -0.66
CA THR A 29 -3.52 -5.31 -0.83
C THR A 29 -3.34 -6.52 0.07
N GLY A 30 -4.01 -6.61 1.22
CA GLY A 30 -3.91 -7.77 2.13
C GLY A 30 -2.56 -7.94 2.86
N HIS A 31 -1.55 -7.14 2.51
CA HIS A 31 -0.19 -7.22 3.07
C HIS A 31 0.14 -6.13 4.09
N ILE A 32 -0.75 -5.15 4.26
CA ILE A 32 -0.61 -4.06 5.21
C ILE A 32 -1.85 -4.01 6.09
N LEU A 33 -1.67 -3.96 7.40
CA LEU A 33 -2.76 -3.78 8.35
C LEU A 33 -2.54 -2.49 9.13
N ILE A 34 -3.48 -1.54 9.01
CA ILE A 34 -3.51 -0.34 9.85
C ILE A 34 -4.00 -0.74 11.25
N SER A 35 -3.16 -0.53 12.26
CA SER A 35 -3.46 -0.87 13.65
C SER A 35 -3.88 0.34 14.50
N LYS A 36 -3.27 1.50 14.24
CA LYS A 36 -3.49 2.74 15.00
C LYS A 36 -3.31 3.95 14.10
N VAL A 37 -3.93 5.06 14.49
CA VAL A 37 -3.75 6.39 13.89
C VAL A 37 -2.87 7.24 14.80
N TYR A 38 -2.14 8.18 14.23
CA TYR A 38 -1.43 9.18 15.03
C TYR A 38 -2.43 10.22 15.57
N ASP A 39 -2.50 10.40 16.89
CA ASP A 39 -3.29 11.46 17.52
C ASP A 39 -2.41 12.67 17.79
N ARG A 40 -2.75 13.81 17.18
CA ARG A 40 -2.00 15.06 17.29
C ARG A 40 -2.03 15.62 18.71
N SER A 41 -3.11 15.37 19.45
CA SER A 41 -3.31 15.90 20.80
C SER A 41 -2.35 15.25 21.81
N THR A 42 -2.10 13.95 21.68
CA THR A 42 -1.20 13.17 22.56
C THR A 42 0.17 12.92 21.96
N ARG A 43 0.36 13.24 20.66
CA ARG A 43 1.57 12.98 19.88
C ARG A 43 1.99 11.51 19.88
N SER A 44 1.00 10.61 19.79
CA SER A 44 1.23 9.17 19.89
C SER A 44 0.26 8.38 19.01
N TYR A 45 0.62 7.12 18.72
CA TYR A 45 -0.26 6.22 17.98
C TYR A 45 -1.31 5.59 18.91
N THR A 46 -2.58 5.78 18.60
CA THR A 46 -3.73 5.28 19.38
C THR A 46 -4.79 4.62 18.48
N VAL A 47 -5.67 3.82 19.09
CA VAL A 47 -6.80 3.23 18.36
C VAL A 47 -7.70 4.35 17.85
N TYR A 48 -8.19 4.25 16.61
CA TYR A 48 -8.93 5.33 15.95
C TYR A 48 -10.11 5.86 16.77
N THR A 49 -10.89 4.96 17.38
CA THR A 49 -12.05 5.33 18.22
C THR A 49 -11.68 6.04 19.54
N GLN A 50 -10.40 6.02 19.91
CA GLN A 50 -9.87 6.68 21.11
C GLN A 50 -9.14 7.98 20.79
N ALA A 51 -8.89 8.28 19.51
CA ALA A 51 -8.17 9.48 19.09
C ALA A 51 -9.04 10.73 19.24
N ARG A 52 -8.48 11.80 19.80
CA ARG A 52 -9.16 13.11 19.89
C ARG A 52 -8.94 13.94 18.65
N GLU A 53 -7.70 13.98 18.15
CA GLU A 53 -7.33 14.71 16.94
C GLU A 53 -6.57 13.77 15.99
N PRO A 54 -7.26 12.81 15.35
CA PRO A 54 -6.62 11.83 14.48
C PRO A 54 -6.02 12.47 13.23
N ASP A 55 -4.75 12.16 12.98
CA ASP A 55 -4.07 12.45 11.72
C ASP A 55 -4.26 11.28 10.75
N LEU A 56 -5.22 11.42 9.84
CA LEU A 56 -5.54 10.41 8.82
C LEU A 56 -4.49 10.33 7.69
N SER A 57 -3.34 10.97 7.85
CA SER A 57 -2.17 10.77 6.99
C SER A 57 -1.08 9.91 7.64
N LYS A 58 -1.17 9.58 8.94
CA LYS A 58 -0.11 8.87 9.67
C LYS A 58 -0.66 7.69 10.46
N PHE A 59 -0.12 6.51 10.18
CA PHE A 59 -0.62 5.25 10.69
C PHE A 59 0.50 4.41 11.28
N GLN A 60 0.18 3.65 12.32
CA GLN A 60 0.99 2.51 12.72
C GLN A 60 0.47 1.27 12.00
N ILE A 61 1.37 0.54 11.36
CA ILE A 61 1.02 -0.60 10.52
C ILE A 61 1.73 -1.88 10.96
N PHE A 62 1.13 -3.01 10.58
CA PHE A 62 1.79 -4.30 10.49
C PHE A 62 1.94 -4.67 9.02
N ILE A 63 3.08 -5.24 8.64
CA ILE A 63 3.39 -5.68 7.29
C ILE A 63 3.58 -7.19 7.31
N VAL A 64 2.84 -7.88 6.43
CA VAL A 64 2.90 -9.32 6.22
C VAL A 64 3.45 -9.56 4.83
N LEU A 65 4.69 -10.03 4.71
CA LEU A 65 5.36 -10.21 3.42
C LEU A 65 5.28 -11.64 2.88
N ASP A 66 4.98 -12.60 3.76
CA ASP A 66 4.79 -13.99 3.40
C ASP A 66 3.61 -14.58 4.17
N HIS A 67 2.79 -15.39 3.50
CA HIS A 67 1.69 -16.11 4.13
C HIS A 67 2.17 -17.39 4.82
N GLU A 68 3.41 -17.83 4.55
CA GLU A 68 3.99 -19.06 5.11
C GLU A 68 4.55 -18.86 6.52
N THR A 69 4.81 -17.62 6.95
CA THR A 69 5.30 -17.30 8.29
C THR A 69 4.29 -16.44 9.06
N ALA A 70 4.21 -16.64 10.37
CA ALA A 70 3.42 -15.77 11.26
C ALA A 70 4.14 -14.47 11.61
N GLU A 71 5.27 -14.17 10.94
CA GLU A 71 6.10 -13.02 11.24
C GLU A 71 5.52 -11.77 10.59
N PHE A 72 5.23 -10.77 11.42
CA PHE A 72 4.79 -9.45 10.98
C PHE A 72 5.80 -8.40 11.39
N ASN A 73 6.10 -7.47 10.49
CA ASN A 73 6.96 -6.34 10.78
C ASN A 73 6.09 -5.17 11.22
N ARG A 74 6.47 -4.49 12.31
CA ARG A 74 5.73 -3.32 12.80
C ARG A 74 6.42 -2.04 12.36
N GLY A 75 5.63 -1.08 11.91
CA GLY A 75 6.16 0.17 11.41
C GLY A 75 5.15 1.30 11.39
N THR A 76 5.47 2.30 10.59
CA THR A 76 4.62 3.44 10.30
C THR A 76 4.39 3.56 8.81
N MET A 77 3.24 4.13 8.46
CA MET A 77 2.89 4.49 7.10
C MET A 77 2.44 5.95 7.09
N THR A 78 3.06 6.75 6.23
CA THR A 78 2.65 8.14 5.97
C THR A 78 2.08 8.25 4.57
N VAL A 79 0.95 8.92 4.44
CA VAL A 79 0.17 9.00 3.22
C VAL A 79 0.13 10.44 2.75
N THR A 80 0.61 10.68 1.52
CA THR A 80 0.66 12.02 0.93
C THR A 80 -0.10 12.03 -0.40
N PRO A 81 -1.29 12.67 -0.47
CA PRO A 81 -1.99 12.87 -1.73
C PRO A 81 -1.15 13.73 -2.69
N LYS A 82 -1.18 13.37 -3.97
CA LYS A 82 -0.59 14.14 -5.08
C LYS A 82 -1.70 14.51 -6.07
N PHE A 83 -1.42 15.47 -6.96
CA PHE A 83 -2.40 15.90 -7.96
C PHE A 83 -2.93 14.74 -8.83
N SER A 84 -2.03 13.86 -9.26
CA SER A 84 -2.31 12.71 -10.13
C SER A 84 -2.31 11.36 -9.41
N GLY A 85 -2.22 11.33 -8.08
CA GLY A 85 -1.95 10.07 -7.38
C GLY A 85 -1.80 10.18 -5.87
N ILE A 86 -1.14 9.20 -5.29
CA ILE A 86 -0.90 9.11 -3.85
C ILE A 86 0.45 8.47 -3.58
N LEU A 87 1.11 8.89 -2.51
CA LEU A 87 2.37 8.35 -2.03
C LEU A 87 2.16 7.69 -0.67
N TYR A 88 2.54 6.43 -0.57
CA TYR A 88 2.60 5.66 0.66
C TYR A 88 4.06 5.49 1.06
N HIS A 89 4.51 6.25 2.05
CA HIS A 89 5.82 6.06 2.67
C HIS A 89 5.70 5.04 3.79
N ILE A 90 6.54 4.00 3.79
CA ILE A 90 6.54 2.92 4.76
C ILE A 90 7.90 2.85 5.42
N GLU A 91 7.93 2.72 6.75
CA GLU A 91 9.15 2.50 7.52
C GLU A 91 8.86 1.59 8.72
N THR A 92 9.62 0.49 8.82
CA THR A 92 9.54 -0.46 9.95
C THR A 92 10.49 -0.06 11.07
N PHE A 93 10.12 -0.35 12.32
CA PHE A 93 10.90 0.08 13.49
C PHE A 93 12.29 -0.59 13.59
N ASP A 94 12.47 -1.74 12.96
CA ASP A 94 13.75 -2.45 12.86
C ASP A 94 14.50 -2.16 11.54
N ASN A 95 14.02 -1.19 10.77
CA ASN A 95 14.55 -0.75 9.49
C ASN A 95 14.69 -1.91 8.48
N THR A 96 13.82 -2.91 8.53
CA THR A 96 13.85 -4.05 7.62
C THR A 96 13.10 -3.78 6.31
N VAL A 97 12.09 -2.92 6.36
CA VAL A 97 11.34 -2.37 5.23
C VAL A 97 11.33 -0.84 5.35
N GLN A 98 11.72 -0.15 4.28
CA GLN A 98 11.66 1.32 4.21
C GLN A 98 11.48 1.79 2.76
N GLY A 99 10.76 2.88 2.53
CA GLY A 99 10.70 3.55 1.23
C GLY A 99 9.28 3.88 0.81
N ASP A 100 9.10 4.09 -0.49
CA ASP A 100 7.87 4.68 -1.04
C ASP A 100 7.19 3.76 -2.05
N LEU A 101 5.87 3.66 -1.95
CA LEU A 101 5.00 3.19 -3.03
C LEU A 101 4.17 4.38 -3.52
N GLU A 102 4.42 4.80 -4.75
CA GLU A 102 3.62 5.83 -5.41
C GLU A 102 2.63 5.19 -6.39
N ILE A 103 1.38 5.67 -6.37
CA ILE A 103 0.33 5.21 -7.27
C ILE A 103 -0.23 6.41 -8.01
N LEU A 104 -0.07 6.40 -9.33
CA LEU A 104 -0.60 7.42 -10.23
C LEU A 104 -1.85 6.87 -10.92
N ILE A 105 -2.91 7.67 -10.92
CA ILE A 105 -4.15 7.35 -11.63
C ILE A 105 -4.27 8.29 -12.82
N GLN A 106 -4.23 7.71 -14.01
CA GLN A 106 -4.47 8.38 -15.28
C GLN A 106 -5.81 7.89 -15.86
N GLU A 107 -6.30 8.49 -16.95
CA GLU A 107 -7.66 8.21 -17.45
C GLU A 107 -7.96 6.72 -17.66
N ARG A 108 -7.00 5.96 -18.18
CA ARG A 108 -7.14 4.51 -18.46
C ARG A 108 -5.94 3.70 -17.99
N SER A 109 -5.17 4.20 -17.04
CA SER A 109 -4.06 3.46 -16.48
C SER A 109 -3.83 3.77 -15.02
N ILE A 110 -3.30 2.77 -14.32
CA ILE A 110 -2.79 2.90 -12.96
C ILE A 110 -1.31 2.56 -13.03
N VAL A 111 -0.46 3.46 -12.55
CA VAL A 111 0.99 3.25 -12.51
C VAL A 111 1.42 3.13 -11.06
N PHE A 112 2.07 2.02 -10.72
CA PHE A 112 2.68 1.76 -9.42
C PHE A 112 4.18 1.96 -9.54
N ILE A 113 4.74 2.90 -8.79
CA ILE A 113 6.17 3.15 -8.71
C ILE A 113 6.62 2.67 -7.34
N ASP A 114 7.32 1.55 -7.32
CA ASP A 114 7.84 0.90 -6.12
C ASP A 114 9.30 1.28 -5.89
N ASN A 115 9.52 2.04 -4.83
CA ASN A 115 10.83 2.40 -4.31
C ASN A 115 11.00 1.91 -2.85
N ILE A 116 10.26 0.88 -2.45
CA ILE A 116 10.44 0.23 -1.16
C ILE A 116 11.77 -0.55 -1.21
N THR A 117 12.45 -0.64 -0.08
CA THR A 117 13.63 -1.49 0.13
C THR A 117 13.29 -2.49 1.22
N ILE A 118 13.45 -3.78 0.92
CA ILE A 118 13.21 -4.88 1.85
C ILE A 118 14.53 -5.62 2.10
N LYS A 119 14.91 -5.81 3.36
CA LYS A 119 16.10 -6.60 3.72
C LYS A 119 15.93 -8.03 3.21
N LYS A 120 16.98 -8.56 2.56
CA LYS A 120 16.99 -9.85 1.84
C LYS A 120 16.44 -11.05 2.63
N GLY A 121 16.55 -11.06 3.96
CA GLY A 121 16.05 -12.15 4.80
C GLY A 121 14.51 -12.24 4.90
N LEU A 122 13.78 -11.16 4.61
CA LEU A 122 12.33 -11.11 4.83
C LEU A 122 11.48 -11.70 3.70
N LEU A 123 12.05 -11.86 2.49
CA LEU A 123 11.30 -12.35 1.32
C LEU A 123 11.55 -13.85 1.05
N GLY A 124 12.33 -14.52 1.90
CA GLY A 124 12.72 -15.92 1.69
C GLY A 124 13.41 -16.11 0.34
N ARG A 125 12.75 -16.83 -0.58
CA ARG A 125 13.24 -17.07 -1.95
C ARG A 125 12.71 -16.07 -2.98
N ARG A 126 11.72 -15.24 -2.62
CA ARG A 126 11.09 -14.27 -3.52
C ARG A 126 11.93 -13.01 -3.61
N THR A 127 11.81 -12.34 -4.73
CA THR A 127 12.31 -10.99 -5.00
C THR A 127 11.22 -9.98 -4.67
N GLN A 128 11.62 -8.73 -4.48
CA GLN A 128 10.66 -7.64 -4.29
C GLN A 128 9.73 -7.48 -5.50
N SER A 129 10.26 -7.70 -6.71
CA SER A 129 9.44 -7.62 -7.92
C SER A 129 8.35 -8.69 -7.94
N GLU A 130 8.67 -9.92 -7.52
CA GLU A 130 7.66 -10.99 -7.39
C GLU A 130 6.59 -10.65 -6.35
N LEU A 131 6.96 -10.02 -5.23
CA LEU A 131 5.98 -9.55 -4.24
C LEU A 131 5.06 -8.48 -4.83
N MET A 132 5.60 -7.48 -5.53
CA MET A 132 4.77 -6.44 -6.13
C MET A 132 3.86 -6.99 -7.24
N SER A 133 4.38 -7.88 -8.08
CA SER A 133 3.59 -8.61 -9.07
C SER A 133 2.48 -9.44 -8.41
N HIS A 134 2.73 -10.09 -7.28
CA HIS A 134 1.71 -10.79 -6.50
C HIS A 134 0.64 -9.82 -5.97
N VAL A 135 1.03 -8.70 -5.35
CA VAL A 135 0.07 -7.67 -4.90
C VAL A 135 -0.81 -7.21 -6.05
N ILE A 136 -0.22 -6.95 -7.21
CA ILE A 136 -0.96 -6.47 -8.38
C ILE A 136 -1.89 -7.56 -8.93
N ASN A 137 -1.38 -8.73 -9.25
CA ASN A 137 -2.11 -9.78 -9.97
C ASN A 137 -3.10 -10.54 -9.10
N ASP A 138 -2.79 -10.74 -7.82
CA ASP A 138 -3.58 -11.61 -6.95
C ASP A 138 -4.51 -10.80 -6.02
N HIS A 139 -4.32 -9.49 -5.92
CA HIS A 139 -5.14 -8.63 -5.06
C HIS A 139 -5.75 -7.43 -5.79
N ILE A 140 -4.93 -6.57 -6.42
CA ILE A 140 -5.42 -5.36 -7.11
C ILE A 140 -6.29 -5.73 -8.32
N GLU A 141 -5.83 -6.60 -9.21
CA GLU A 141 -6.57 -6.98 -10.41
C GLU A 141 -7.90 -7.68 -10.09
N PRO A 142 -7.96 -8.66 -9.17
CA PRO A 142 -9.23 -9.24 -8.73
C PRO A 142 -10.19 -8.21 -8.14
N PHE A 143 -9.67 -7.24 -7.37
CA PHE A 143 -10.48 -6.13 -6.89
C PHE A 143 -11.05 -5.29 -8.04
N LEU A 144 -10.24 -4.91 -9.02
CA LEU A 144 -10.70 -4.19 -10.21
C LEU A 144 -11.75 -4.99 -11.00
N ALA A 145 -11.53 -6.29 -11.16
CA ALA A 145 -12.47 -7.20 -11.81
C ALA A 145 -13.81 -7.26 -11.08
N SER A 146 -13.82 -7.23 -9.74
CA SER A 146 -15.05 -7.17 -8.93
C SER A 146 -15.88 -5.91 -9.17
N LEU A 147 -15.23 -4.82 -9.61
CA LEU A 147 -15.87 -3.56 -10.04
C LEU A 147 -16.28 -3.59 -11.53
N GLY A 148 -16.14 -4.73 -12.21
CA GLY A 148 -16.39 -4.88 -13.64
C GLY A 148 -15.37 -4.12 -14.50
N ILE A 149 -14.13 -3.96 -14.02
CA ILE A 149 -13.01 -3.34 -14.74
C ILE A 149 -12.07 -4.46 -15.13
N LYS A 150 -11.81 -4.63 -16.43
CA LYS A 150 -10.78 -5.55 -16.88
C LYS A 150 -9.49 -4.78 -17.12
N THR A 151 -8.37 -5.44 -16.86
CA THR A 151 -7.04 -4.98 -17.26
C THR A 151 -6.66 -5.64 -18.58
N TYR A 152 -5.82 -4.98 -19.36
CA TYR A 152 -5.07 -5.64 -20.43
C TYR A 152 -3.74 -6.05 -19.85
N ASP A 153 -3.31 -7.28 -20.15
CA ASP A 153 -1.93 -7.70 -19.88
C ASP A 153 -0.98 -6.70 -20.55
N SER A 154 0.01 -6.24 -19.78
CA SER A 154 1.15 -5.48 -20.30
C SER A 154 2.14 -6.40 -21.00
#